data_AF-A0A0M9WA75-F1
#
_entry.id   AF-A0A0M9WA75-F1
#
_cell.length_a   1.000
_cell.length_b   1.000
_cell.length_c   1.000
_cell.angle_alpha   90.00
_cell.angle_beta   90.00
_cell.angle_gamma   90.00
#
_symmetry.space_group_name_H-M   'P 1'
#
loop_
_entity.id
_entity.type
_entity.pdbx_description
1 polymer ?
#
loop_
_entity_poly.entity_id
_entity_poly.type
_entity_poly.pdbx_seq_one_letter_code
_entity_poly.pdbx_strand_id
1 'polypeptide(L)'
;MDDALPIPGTVQQVDVDHTLRLRHNKEQQDIVLIPLPSSHPDDPLNWSRCRKFLSSTCQMAWCFFAAALISGLSSSYLLISEDTGITVADLSTGNGLLYLFMGWGTLLTQNLA
;
A
#
# COMPACT_ATOMS: atom_id res chain seq x y z
N MET A 1 22.22 -8.80 39.32
CA MET A 1 22.29 -8.07 38.04
C MET A 1 20.95 -7.41 37.91
N ASP A 2 20.94 -6.09 37.95
CA ASP A 2 19.77 -5.26 38.21
C ASP A 2 18.68 -5.45 37.16
N ASP A 3 17.49 -5.91 37.58
CA ASP A 3 16.27 -5.85 36.77
C ASP A 3 15.86 -4.38 36.64
N ALA A 4 16.47 -3.67 35.68
CA ALA A 4 16.15 -2.30 35.36
C ALA A 4 14.66 -2.23 34.97
N LEU A 5 13.88 -1.52 35.78
CA LEU A 5 12.45 -1.29 35.52
C LEU A 5 12.28 -0.74 34.09
N PRO A 6 11.33 -1.26 33.29
CA PRO A 6 11.10 -0.79 31.93
C PRO A 6 10.86 0.71 31.91
N ILE A 7 11.72 1.44 31.19
CA ILE A 7 11.62 2.89 31.06
C ILE A 7 10.34 3.20 30.26
N PRO A 8 9.37 3.95 30.81
CA PRO A 8 8.12 4.24 30.10
C PRO A 8 8.39 4.87 28.73
N GLY A 9 7.77 4.32 27.68
CA GLY A 9 7.95 4.77 26.29
C GLY A 9 9.11 4.11 25.54
N THR A 10 9.89 3.22 26.16
CA THR A 10 10.90 2.43 25.48
C THR A 10 10.35 1.04 25.14
N VAL A 11 10.67 0.54 23.96
CA VAL A 11 10.31 -0.81 23.51
C VAL A 11 11.57 -1.64 23.32
N GLN A 12 11.58 -2.86 23.86
CA GLN A 12 12.70 -3.78 23.69
C GLN A 12 12.58 -4.47 22.32
N GLN A 13 13.50 -4.17 21.41
CA GLN A 13 13.53 -4.72 20.04
C GLN A 13 14.51 -5.89 19.88
N VAL A 14 15.36 -6.11 20.89
CA VAL A 14 16.38 -7.17 20.88
C VAL A 14 16.27 -7.96 22.19
N ASP A 15 16.10 -9.26 22.07
CA ASP A 15 16.07 -10.21 23.19
C ASP A 15 17.15 -11.28 22.97
N VAL A 16 18.36 -10.99 23.46
CA VAL A 16 19.53 -11.88 23.35
C VAL A 16 19.45 -13.04 24.34
N ASP A 17 18.81 -12.82 25.48
CA ASP A 17 18.74 -13.83 26.56
C ASP A 17 17.53 -14.77 26.41
N HIS A 18 16.73 -14.60 25.34
CA HIS A 18 15.48 -15.33 25.08
C HIS A 18 14.55 -15.40 26.30
N THR A 19 14.55 -14.33 27.11
CA THR A 19 13.78 -14.26 28.35
C THR A 19 12.32 -13.96 28.06
N LEU A 20 12.02 -13.38 26.90
CA LEU A 20 10.67 -13.07 26.47
C LEU A 20 10.09 -14.26 25.68
N ARG A 21 8.98 -14.83 26.16
CA ARG A 21 8.24 -15.90 25.44
C ARG A 21 7.41 -15.33 24.28
N LEU A 22 8.06 -14.67 23.33
CA LEU A 22 7.43 -14.03 22.17
C LEU A 22 7.57 -14.90 20.91
N ARG A 23 6.69 -14.68 19.94
CA ARG A 23 6.83 -15.31 18.62
C ARG A 23 7.95 -14.61 17.85
N HIS A 24 9.13 -15.20 17.88
CA HIS A 24 10.25 -14.76 17.07
C HIS A 24 10.19 -15.32 15.65
N ASN A 25 10.87 -14.64 14.72
CA ASN A 25 11.06 -15.16 13.38
C ASN A 25 11.96 -16.42 13.44
N LYS A 26 11.63 -17.44 12.64
CA LYS A 26 12.42 -18.68 12.55
C LYS A 26 13.87 -18.43 12.13
N GLU A 27 14.12 -17.36 11.36
CA GLU A 27 15.46 -17.01 10.85
C GLU A 27 16.26 -16.08 11.78
N GLN A 28 15.60 -15.28 12.63
CA GLN A 28 16.24 -14.36 13.58
C GLN A 28 15.45 -14.35 14.89
N GLN A 29 15.95 -15.12 15.86
CA GLN A 29 15.29 -15.29 17.16
C GLN A 29 15.56 -14.14 18.12
N ASP A 30 16.63 -13.37 17.90
CA ASP A 30 17.02 -12.28 18.81
C ASP A 30 16.25 -10.98 18.57
N ILE A 31 15.51 -10.88 17.45
CA ILE A 31 14.79 -9.67 17.08
C ILE A 31 13.32 -9.80 17.49
N VAL A 32 12.85 -8.81 18.26
CA VAL A 32 11.45 -8.62 18.61
C VAL A 32 10.81 -7.68 17.58
N LEU A 33 9.87 -8.23 16.81
CA LEU A 33 9.10 -7.48 15.80
C LEU A 33 8.04 -6.60 16.48
N ILE A 34 7.96 -5.34 16.07
CA ILE A 34 6.93 -4.40 16.53
C ILE A 34 6.24 -3.82 15.28
N PRO A 35 4.94 -4.11 15.06
CA PRO A 35 4.07 -4.98 15.84
C PRO A 35 4.46 -6.47 15.74
N LEU A 36 4.08 -7.26 16.74
CA LEU A 36 4.32 -8.71 16.71
C LEU A 36 3.46 -9.38 15.64
N PRO A 37 3.98 -10.42 14.97
CA PRO A 37 3.18 -11.21 14.04
C PRO A 37 2.00 -11.86 14.76
N SER A 38 0.79 -11.58 14.31
CA SER A 38 -0.43 -12.16 14.85
C SER A 38 -0.57 -13.63 14.45
N SER A 39 -1.53 -14.36 15.04
CA SER A 39 -1.83 -15.73 14.64
C SER A 39 -2.67 -15.84 13.37
N HIS A 40 -3.11 -14.72 12.78
CA HIS A 40 -4.00 -14.75 11.62
C HIS A 40 -3.23 -15.05 10.32
N PRO A 41 -3.75 -15.95 9.45
CA PRO A 41 -3.11 -16.32 8.19
C PRO A 41 -3.07 -15.19 7.15
N ASP A 42 -3.89 -14.17 7.34
CA ASP A 42 -3.95 -12.98 6.50
C ASP A 42 -3.02 -11.86 6.96
N ASP A 43 -2.34 -12.04 8.09
CA ASP A 43 -1.32 -11.10 8.54
C ASP A 43 -0.15 -11.07 7.54
N PRO A 44 0.14 -9.91 6.91
CA PRO A 44 1.22 -9.78 5.95
C PRO A 44 2.58 -10.18 6.54
N LEU A 45 2.76 -10.08 7.87
CA LEU A 45 3.99 -10.52 8.52
C LEU A 45 4.22 -12.03 8.36
N ASN A 46 3.13 -12.83 8.36
CA ASN A 46 3.17 -14.30 8.24
C ASN A 46 3.33 -14.81 6.81
N TRP A 47 3.23 -13.95 5.79
CA TRP A 47 3.24 -14.39 4.40
C TRP A 47 4.63 -14.90 3.96
N SER A 48 4.65 -15.93 3.12
CA SER A 48 5.86 -16.38 2.43
C SER A 48 6.40 -15.27 1.52
N ARG A 49 7.72 -15.26 1.28
CA ARG A 49 8.38 -14.23 0.44
C ARG A 49 7.73 -14.14 -0.95
N CYS A 50 7.33 -15.27 -1.53
CA CYS A 50 6.62 -15.31 -2.82
C CYS A 50 5.23 -14.66 -2.76
N ARG A 51 4.43 -14.91 -1.72
CA ARG A 51 3.10 -14.28 -1.56
C ARG A 51 3.22 -12.77 -1.40
N LYS A 52 4.21 -12.30 -0.62
CA LYS A 52 4.52 -10.87 -0.46
C LYS A 52 4.85 -10.22 -1.79
N PHE A 53 5.75 -10.84 -2.57
CA PHE A 53 6.14 -10.32 -3.86
C PHE A 53 4.98 -10.30 -4.85
N LEU A 54 4.21 -11.39 -4.95
CA LEU A 54 3.05 -11.47 -5.83
C LEU A 54 2.00 -10.40 -5.53
N SER A 55 1.68 -10.20 -4.24
CA SER A 55 0.75 -9.13 -3.83
C SER A 55 1.26 -7.75 -4.23
N SER A 56 2.54 -7.47 -3.97
CA SER A 56 3.16 -6.18 -4.31
C SER A 56 3.20 -5.94 -5.83
N THR A 57 3.58 -6.95 -6.62
CA THR A 57 3.59 -6.88 -8.09
C THR A 57 2.18 -6.68 -8.64
N CYS A 58 1.17 -7.34 -8.08
CA CYS A 58 -0.23 -7.17 -8.48
C CYS A 58 -0.69 -5.72 -8.28
N GLN A 59 -0.42 -5.13 -7.11
CA GLN A 59 -0.73 -3.72 -6.84
C GLN A 59 0.03 -2.76 -7.77
N MET A 60 1.31 -3.02 -8.03
CA MET A 60 2.10 -2.24 -8.99
C MET A 60 1.52 -2.32 -10.41
N ALA A 61 1.17 -3.52 -10.87
CA ALA A 61 0.58 -3.74 -12.19
C ALA A 61 -0.76 -3.00 -12.33
N TRP A 62 -1.62 -3.11 -11.31
CA TRP A 62 -2.88 -2.37 -11.25
C TRP A 62 -2.67 -0.86 -11.40
N CYS A 63 -1.74 -0.30 -10.61
CA CYS A 63 -1.40 1.13 -10.66
C CYS A 63 -0.86 1.54 -12.04
N PHE A 64 0.01 0.71 -12.62
CA PHE A 64 0.58 0.94 -13.95
C PHE A 64 -0.50 0.99 -15.04
N PHE A 65 -1.39 -0.01 -15.10
CA PHE A 65 -2.45 -0.06 -16.11
C PHE A 65 -3.44 1.10 -15.95
N ALA A 66 -3.82 1.44 -14.72
CA ALA A 66 -4.70 2.58 -14.47
C ALA A 66 -4.07 3.90 -14.97
N ALA A 67 -2.78 4.13 -14.66
CA ALA A 67 -2.07 5.33 -15.11
C ALA A 67 -1.88 5.36 -16.63
N ALA A 68 -1.61 4.22 -17.25
CA ALA A 68 -1.45 4.11 -18.70
C ALA A 68 -2.75 4.44 -19.44
N LEU A 69 -3.89 3.94 -18.97
CA LEU A 69 -5.21 4.24 -19.56
C LEU A 69 -5.53 5.73 -19.49
N ILE A 70 -5.32 6.37 -18.33
CA ILE A 70 -5.59 7.79 -18.15
C ILE A 70 -4.67 8.65 -19.04
N SER A 71 -3.38 8.30 -19.10
CA SER A 71 -2.41 9.02 -19.92
C SER A 71 -2.67 8.85 -21.43
N GLY A 72 -3.20 7.70 -21.85
CA GLY A 72 -3.57 7.43 -23.24
C GLY A 72 -4.72 8.31 -23.76
N LEU A 73 -5.62 8.76 -22.89
CA LEU A 73 -6.77 9.59 -23.28
C LEU A 73 -6.35 10.92 -23.89
N SER A 74 -5.27 11.54 -23.39
CA SER A 74 -4.82 12.84 -23.90
C SER A 74 -4.38 12.78 -25.36
N SER A 75 -3.84 11.64 -25.82
CA SER A 75 -3.44 11.46 -27.22
C SER A 75 -4.63 11.26 -28.16
N SER A 76 -5.76 10.77 -27.67
CA SER A 76 -6.94 10.48 -28.50
C SER A 76 -7.92 11.65 -28.63
N TYR A 77 -7.73 12.75 -27.89
CA TYR A 77 -8.64 13.91 -27.93
C TYR A 77 -8.79 14.52 -29.32
N LEU A 78 -7.74 14.56 -30.13
CA LEU A 78 -7.82 15.10 -31.49
C LEU A 78 -8.74 14.26 -32.38
N LEU A 79 -8.58 12.94 -32.34
CA LEU A 79 -9.40 11.99 -33.11
C LEU A 79 -10.86 12.02 -32.64
N ILE A 80 -11.09 12.06 -31.33
CA ILE A 80 -12.43 12.14 -30.75
C ILE A 80 -13.10 13.45 -31.15
N SER A 81 -12.37 14.56 -31.14
CA SER A 81 -12.88 15.87 -31.55
C SER A 81 -13.27 15.90 -33.03
N GLU A 82 -12.48 15.25 -33.90
CA GLU A 82 -12.76 15.12 -35.33
C GLU A 82 -14.01 14.26 -35.60
N ASP A 83 -14.16 13.12 -34.91
CA ASP A 83 -15.28 12.18 -35.12
C ASP A 83 -16.60 12.63 -34.47
N THR A 84 -16.55 13.29 -33.31
CA THR A 84 -17.76 13.66 -32.53
C THR A 84 -18.14 15.13 -32.63
N GLY A 85 -17.22 15.99 -33.10
CA GLY A 85 -17.40 17.44 -33.13
C GLY A 85 -17.30 18.13 -31.76
N ILE A 86 -16.99 17.39 -30.69
CA ILE A 86 -16.79 17.94 -29.34
C ILE A 86 -15.46 18.71 -29.30
N THR A 87 -15.43 19.87 -28.64
CA THR A 87 -14.21 20.65 -28.54
C THR A 87 -13.16 19.99 -27.64
N VAL A 88 -11.88 20.17 -27.95
CA VAL A 88 -10.78 19.69 -27.10
C VAL A 88 -10.84 20.31 -25.70
N ALA A 89 -11.40 21.53 -25.58
CA ALA A 89 -11.58 22.21 -24.29
C ALA A 89 -12.59 21.47 -23.38
N ASP A 90 -13.70 20.98 -23.94
CA ASP A 90 -14.69 20.22 -23.19
C ASP A 90 -14.13 18.84 -22.77
N LEU A 91 -13.39 18.18 -23.67
CA LEU A 91 -12.69 16.92 -23.36
C LEU A 91 -11.66 17.09 -22.23
N SER A 92 -10.88 18.16 -22.27
CA SER A 92 -9.93 18.50 -21.21
C SER A 92 -10.63 18.80 -19.88
N THR A 93 -11.80 19.44 -19.92
CA THR A 93 -12.61 19.72 -18.73
C THR A 93 -13.17 18.43 -18.12
N GLY A 94 -13.64 17.49 -18.96
CA GLY A 94 -14.05 16.15 -18.53
C GLY A 94 -12.93 15.37 -17.86
N ASN A 95 -11.69 15.48 -18.37
CA ASN A 95 -10.52 14.88 -17.74
C ASN A 95 -10.19 15.51 -16.37
N GLY A 96 -10.35 16.83 -16.24
CA GLY A 96 -10.21 17.51 -14.96
C GLY A 96 -11.22 17.00 -13.92
N LEU A 97 -12.47 16.78 -14.33
CA LEU A 97 -13.50 16.19 -13.47
C LEU A 97 -13.15 14.74 -13.07
N LEU A 98 -12.62 13.93 -13.99
CA LEU A 98 -12.14 12.57 -13.68
C LEU A 98 -11.11 12.59 -12.53
N TYR A 99 -10.10 13.46 -12.60
CA TYR A 99 -9.09 13.59 -11.55
C TYR A 99 -9.69 14.07 -10.22
N LEU A 100 -10.65 15.00 -10.27
CA LEU A 100 -11.33 15.50 -9.07
C LEU A 100 -12.08 14.37 -8.34
N PHE A 101 -12.87 13.58 -9.08
CA PHE A 101 -13.59 12.44 -8.51
C PHE A 101 -12.67 11.31 -8.07
N MET A 102 -11.55 11.09 -8.75
CA MET A 102 -10.55 10.13 -8.31
C MET A 102 -9.94 10.55 -6.95
N GLY A 103 -9.59 11.82 -6.78
CA GLY A 103 -9.12 12.34 -5.48
C GLY A 103 -10.19 12.23 -4.39
N TRP A 104 -11.42 12.67 -4.66
CA TRP A 104 -12.51 12.61 -3.69
C TRP A 104 -12.90 11.17 -3.32
N GLY A 105 -12.87 10.27 -4.30
CA GLY A 105 -13.12 8.84 -4.10
C GLY A 105 -12.13 8.23 -3.12
N THR A 106 -10.83 8.57 -3.24
CA THR A 106 -9.82 8.05 -2.31
C THR A 106 -10.05 8.52 -0.86
N LEU A 107 -10.46 9.76 -0.65
CA LEU A 107 -10.78 10.28 0.69
C LEU A 107 -11.93 9.52 1.36
N LEU A 108 -12.94 9.11 0.57
CA LEU A 108 -14.07 8.35 1.07
C LEU A 108 -13.70 6.88 1.34
N THR A 109 -12.92 6.26 0.45
CA THR A 109 -12.62 4.82 0.55
C THR A 109 -11.48 4.49 1.51
N GLN A 110 -10.49 5.38 1.67
CA GLN A 110 -9.33 5.12 2.55
C GLN A 110 -9.70 5.13 4.04
N ASN A 111 -10.74 5.87 4.44
CA ASN A 111 -11.20 5.91 5.82
C ASN A 111 -12.06 4.66 6.18
N LEU A 112 -12.47 3.88 5.17
CA LEU A 112 -13.28 2.68 5.34
C LEU A 112 -12.42 1.39 5.40
N ALA A 113 -11.15 1.46 4.99
CA ALA A 113 -10.19 0.35 4.95
C ALA A 113 -9.29 0.34 6.17
#